data_AF-A0A1I1UMP6-F1
#
_entry.id   AF-A0A1I1UMP6-F1
#
_cell.length_a   1.000
_cell.length_b   1.000
_cell.length_c   1.000
_cell.angle_alpha   90.00
_cell.angle_beta   90.00
_cell.angle_gamma   90.00
#
_symmetry.space_group_name_H-M   'P 1'
#
loop_
_entity.id
_entity.type
_entity.pdbx_description
1 polymer ?
#
loop_
_entity_poly.entity_id
_entity_poly.type
_entity_poly.pdbx_seq_one_letter_code
_entity_poly.pdbx_strand_id
1 'polypeptide(L)' 'MDQQQKFCKIERIGIVLEIDGDRILLEVEGKPVNVPRSKTADALVLSDRVHWNGSLWVKKEEEEVKDR' A
#
# COMPACT_ATOMS: atom_id res chain seq x y z
N MET A 1 -25.85 18.03 -3.31
CA MET A 1 -25.58 16.70 -2.72
C MET A 1 -25.57 15.78 -3.94
N ASP A 2 -24.48 15.24 -4.45
CA ASP A 2 -23.24 14.78 -3.83
C ASP A 2 -22.13 14.79 -4.89
N GLN A 3 -20.91 15.13 -4.51
CA GLN A 3 -19.75 15.17 -5.41
C GLN A 3 -19.35 13.74 -5.76
N GLN A 4 -19.85 13.24 -6.88
CA GLN A 4 -19.41 11.96 -7.42
C GLN A 4 -18.05 12.15 -8.11
N GLN A 5 -16.98 12.21 -7.31
CA GLN A 5 -15.61 12.16 -7.81
C GLN A 5 -15.37 10.79 -8.43
N LYS A 6 -15.67 10.69 -9.72
CA LYS A 6 -15.25 9.59 -10.61
C LYS A 6 -13.75 9.70 -10.85
N PHE A 7 -12.95 9.44 -9.82
CA PHE A 7 -11.57 9.02 -10.00
C PHE A 7 -11.54 7.52 -9.76
N CYS A 8 -11.88 6.75 -10.79
CA CYS A 8 -11.45 5.36 -10.91
C CYS A 8 -9.92 5.35 -11.13
N LYS A 9 -9.15 5.94 -10.21
CA LYS A 9 -7.73 5.65 -10.10
C LYS A 9 -7.70 4.23 -9.56
N ILE A 10 -7.17 3.31 -10.36
CA ILE A 10 -6.92 1.94 -9.94
C ILE A 10 -5.83 2.01 -8.85
N GLU A 11 -6.22 2.37 -7.64
CA GLU A 11 -5.38 2.30 -6.47
C GLU A 11 -5.21 0.82 -6.14
N ARG A 12 -4.06 0.25 -6.53
CA ARG A 12 -3.72 -1.08 -6.04
C ARG A 12 -3.36 -0.95 -4.58
N ILE A 13 -4.16 -1.55 -3.72
CA ILE A 13 -3.92 -1.62 -2.29
C ILE A 13 -3.34 -3.01 -1.99
N GLY A 14 -2.26 -3.04 -1.23
CA GLY A 14 -1.62 -4.25 -0.75
C GLY A 14 -1.47 -4.24 0.77
N ILE A 15 -1.21 -5.42 1.34
CA ILE A 15 -0.84 -5.58 2.75
C ILE A 15 0.53 -6.25 2.80
N VAL A 16 1.45 -5.73 3.60
CA VAL A 16 2.76 -6.37 3.79
C VAL A 16 2.59 -7.66 4.59
N LEU A 17 2.84 -8.81 3.95
CA LEU A 17 2.83 -10.11 4.61
C LEU A 17 4.20 -10.49 5.16
N GLU A 18 5.26 -10.19 4.41
CA GLU A 18 6.64 -10.56 4.76
C GLU A 18 7.65 -9.55 4.20
N ILE A 19 8.77 -9.35 4.91
CA ILE A 19 9.90 -8.52 4.47
C ILE A 19 11.15 -9.38 4.57
N ASP A 20 11.70 -9.73 3.41
CA ASP A 20 12.92 -10.52 3.26
C ASP A 20 14.02 -9.65 2.63
N GLY A 21 14.70 -8.85 3.45
CA GLY A 21 15.84 -8.01 3.05
C GLY A 21 15.60 -7.14 1.79
N ASP A 22 15.90 -7.68 0.62
CA ASP A 22 15.75 -7.04 -0.69
C ASP A 22 14.36 -7.24 -1.34
N ARG A 23 13.48 -8.04 -0.73
CA ARG A 23 12.14 -8.36 -1.25
C ARG A 23 11.08 -8.18 -0.18
N ILE A 24 9.88 -7.83 -0.62
CA ILE A 24 8.69 -7.73 0.20
C ILE A 24 7.59 -8.56 -0.44
N LEU A 25 6.92 -9.37 0.38
CA LEU A 25 5.72 -10.09 0.02
C LEU A 25 4.51 -9.22 0.36
N LEU A 26 3.77 -8.80 -0.65
CA LEU A 26 2.54 -8.04 -0.51
C LEU A 26 1.34 -8.92 -0.87
N GLU A 27 0.27 -8.87 -0.10
CA GLU A 27 -1.03 -9.39 -0.52
C GLU A 27 -1.80 -8.28 -1.25
N VAL A 28 -1.98 -8.42 -2.57
CA VAL A 28 -2.72 -7.47 -3.41
C VAL A 28 -3.97 -8.17 -3.92
N GLU A 29 -5.15 -7.67 -3.56
CA GLU A 29 -6.43 -8.26 -3.97
C GLU A 29 -6.54 -9.77 -3.63
N GLY A 30 -6.00 -10.17 -2.47
CA GLY A 30 -5.98 -11.58 -2.02
C GLY A 30 -4.95 -12.46 -2.73
N LYS A 31 -4.02 -11.86 -3.48
CA LYS A 31 -2.93 -12.59 -4.15
C LYS A 31 -1.57 -12.19 -3.57
N PRO A 32 -0.70 -13.15 -3.24
CA PRO A 32 0.67 -12.85 -2.85
C PRO A 32 1.48 -12.37 -4.06
N VAL A 33 2.11 -11.21 -3.93
CA VAL A 33 2.94 -10.53 -4.93
C VAL A 33 4.29 -10.23 -4.31
N ASN A 34 5.35 -10.76 -4.92
CA ASN A 34 6.72 -10.45 -4.52
C ASN A 34 7.16 -9.18 -5.23
N VAL A 35 7.59 -8.17 -4.47
CA VAL A 35 8.12 -6.92 -5.01
C VAL A 35 9.51 -6.65 -4.43
N PRO A 36 10.45 -6.11 -5.22
CA PRO A 36 11.75 -5.72 -4.70
C PRO A 36 11.61 -4.53 -3.76
N ARG A 37 12.47 -4.43 -2.74
CA ARG A 37 12.49 -3.35 -1.75
C ARG A 37 12.66 -1.98 -2.42
N SER A 38 13.41 -1.93 -3.52
CA SER A 38 13.57 -0.72 -4.36
C SER A 38 12.27 -0.20 -4.96
N LYS A 39 11.20 -1.00 -5.01
CA LYS A 39 9.85 -0.62 -5.43
C LYS A 39 8.92 -0.31 -4.26
N THR A 40 9.46 -0.13 -3.06
CA THR A 40 8.70 0.08 -1.82
C THR A 40 9.30 1.20 -0.99
N ALA A 41 8.51 1.86 -0.14
CA ALA A 41 9.01 2.90 0.76
C ALA A 41 9.88 2.32 1.89
N ASP A 42 10.99 2.98 2.26
CA ASP A 42 11.95 2.47 3.27
C ASP A 42 11.37 2.22 4.68
N ALA A 43 10.18 2.73 4.99
CA ALA A 43 9.55 2.59 6.30
C ALA A 43 8.28 1.69 6.28
N LEU A 44 8.33 0.56 5.58
CA LEU A 44 7.25 -0.44 5.62
C LEU A 44 7.51 -1.45 6.74
N VAL A 45 6.47 -1.79 7.48
CA VAL A 45 6.47 -2.89 8.46
C VAL A 45 5.49 -3.98 8.07
N LEU A 46 5.60 -5.14 8.71
CA LEU A 46 4.63 -6.22 8.54
C LEU A 46 3.22 -5.73 8.91
N SER A 47 2.23 -6.22 8.16
CA SER A 47 0.83 -5.82 8.23
C SER A 47 0.53 -4.36 7.87
N ASP A 48 1.53 -3.58 7.40
CA ASP A 48 1.24 -2.25 6.86
C ASP A 48 0.39 -2.35 5.62
N ARG A 49 -0.59 -1.46 5.54
CA ARG A 49 -1.39 -1.25 4.36
C ARG A 49 -0.63 -0.32 3.42
N VAL A 50 -0.38 -0.76 2.21
CA VAL A 50 0.35 -0.01 1.19
C VAL A 50 -0.54 0.27 -0.01
N HIS A 51 -0.25 1.33 -0.74
CA HIS A 51 -0.86 1.60 -2.03
C HIS A 51 0.20 1.84 -3.09
N TRP A 52 -0.09 1.45 -4.33
CA TRP A 52 0.73 1.77 -5.48
C TRP A 52 0.47 3.21 -5.93
N ASN A 53 1.48 4.06 -5.85
CA ASN A 53 1.37 5.47 -6.28
C ASN A 53 1.65 5.69 -7.79
N GLY A 54 1.86 4.61 -8.54
CA GLY A 54 2.29 4.64 -9.95
C GLY A 54 3.75 4.24 -10.17
N SER A 55 4.61 4.40 -9.15
CA SER A 55 6.05 4.11 -9.24
C SER A 55 6.58 3.22 -8.11
N LEU A 56 6.01 3.36 -6.91
CA LEU A 56 6.42 2.68 -5.68
C LEU A 56 5.20 2.28 -4.85
N TRP A 57 5.36 1.24 -4.03
CA TRP A 57 4.44 0.91 -2.94
C TRP A 57 4.76 1.78 -1.74
N VAL A 58 3.84 2.66 -1.39
CA VAL A 58 3.99 3.57 -0.26
C VAL A 58 2.98 3.19 0.83
N LYS A 59 3.33 3.44 2.08
CA LYS A 59 2.42 3.24 3.21
C LYS A 59 1.18 4.10 3.01
N LYS A 60 0.01 3.50 3.11
CA LYS A 60 -1.24 4.24 3.24
C LYS A 60 -1.35 4.58 4.71
N GLU A 61 -1.06 5.82 5.07
CA GLU A 61 -1.40 6.32 6.40
C GLU A 61 -2.91 6.15 6.54
N GLU A 62 -3.34 5.26 7.43
CA GLU A 62 -4.68 5.39 7.99
C GLU A 62 -4.63 6.73 8.70
N GLU A 63 -5.31 7.74 8.15
CA GLU A 63 -5.64 8.96 8.89
C GLU A 63 -6.35 8.49 10.17
N GLU A 64 -5.60 8.31 11.25
CA GLU A 64 -6.13 8.44 12.59
C GLU A 64 -6.65 9.87 12.64
N VAL A 65 -7.93 10.01 12.30
CA VAL A 65 -8.73 11.18 12.62
C VAL A 65 -8.74 11.23 14.14
N LYS A 66 -7.69 11.83 14.69
CA LYS A 66 -7.58 12.25 16.08
C LYS A 66 -8.51 13.46 16.23
N ASP A 67 -9.81 13.20 16.14
CA ASP A 67 -10.81 14.17 16.55
C ASP A 67 -10.75 14.21 18.07
N ARG A 68 -10.27 15.35 18.56
CA ARG A 68 -9.99 15.64 19.97
C ARG A 68 -11.08 16.55 20.52
#